data_AF-A0A497GRD9-F1
#
_entry.id   AF-A0A497GRD9-F1
#
_cell.length_a   1.000
_cell.length_b   1.000
_cell.length_c   1.000
_cell.angle_alpha   90.00
_cell.angle_beta   90.00
_cell.angle_gamma   90.00
#
_symmetry.space_group_name_H-M   'P 1'
#
loop_
_entity.id
_entity.type
_entity.pdbx_description
1 polymer ?
#
loop_
_entity_poly.entity_id
_entity_poly.type
_entity_poly.pdbx_seq_one_letter_code
_entity_poly.pdbx_strand_id
1 'polypeptide(L)'
;MVETIKIEVLERWRVVYKEDEKWQCGIYSPEFSSKEEVSYLERHNAPELFLLIRGEVVLLLSKDGKEVEEVRMKPGIIYIVEEWHNAYSPKRDGVVLVIERPDIKTEYIRLS
;
A
#
# COMPACT_ATOMS: atom_id res chain seq x y z
N MET A 1 -1.44 16.08 24.48
CA MET A 1 -0.03 16.08 24.01
C MET A 1 -0.07 15.84 22.51
N VAL A 2 0.72 16.56 21.72
CA VAL A 2 0.79 16.36 20.26
C VAL A 2 2.12 15.68 19.97
N GLU A 3 2.07 14.51 19.36
CA GLU A 3 3.24 13.83 18.82
C GLU A 3 3.39 14.18 17.35
N THR A 4 4.63 14.42 16.91
CA THR A 4 4.93 14.78 15.52
C THR A 4 5.89 13.77 14.93
N ILE A 5 5.51 13.17 13.79
CA ILE A 5 6.32 12.18 13.08
C ILE A 5 6.65 12.75 11.70
N LYS A 6 7.94 12.82 11.37
CA LYS A 6 8.40 13.21 10.03
C LYS A 6 8.30 12.03 9.07
N ILE A 7 7.78 12.27 7.87
CA ILE A 7 7.65 11.26 6.82
C ILE A 7 9.00 11.07 6.12
N GLU A 8 9.64 9.94 6.37
CA GLU A 8 10.91 9.53 5.76
C GLU A 8 10.78 8.13 5.14
N VAL A 9 11.36 7.95 3.95
CA VAL A 9 11.37 6.65 3.25
C VAL A 9 12.69 5.96 3.59
N LEU A 10 12.67 5.10 4.60
CA LEU A 10 13.86 4.35 5.05
C LEU A 10 13.85 2.89 4.57
N GLU A 11 12.66 2.37 4.29
CA GLU A 11 12.40 1.00 3.87
C GLU A 11 11.09 0.96 3.06
N ARG A 12 10.77 -0.20 2.48
CA ARG A 12 9.55 -0.39 1.69
C ARG A 12 8.29 -0.09 2.51
N TRP A 13 8.21 -0.61 3.73
CA TRP A 13 7.06 -0.47 4.62
C TRP A 13 7.54 -0.23 6.05
N ARG A 14 7.07 0.85 6.68
CA ARG A 14 7.40 1.18 8.06
C ARG A 14 6.18 1.63 8.83
N VAL A 15 5.79 0.90 9.87
CA VAL A 15 4.79 1.37 10.83
C VAL A 15 5.38 2.55 11.62
N VAL A 16 4.68 3.69 11.60
CA VAL A 16 5.10 4.91 12.30
C VAL A 16 4.27 5.17 13.55
N TYR A 17 3.06 4.62 13.64
CA TYR A 17 2.20 4.72 14.81
C TYR A 17 1.27 3.51 14.89
N LYS A 18 0.96 3.07 16.12
CA LYS A 18 0.04 1.97 16.42
C LYS A 18 -0.76 2.32 17.68
N GLU A 19 -2.10 2.25 17.60
CA GLU A 19 -3.00 2.36 18.76
C GLU A 19 -3.44 0.96 19.21
N ASP A 20 -2.63 0.33 20.06
CA ASP A 20 -2.85 -1.03 20.55
C ASP A 20 -3.30 -1.97 19.42
N GLU A 21 -4.40 -2.71 19.60
CA GLU A 21 -4.93 -3.65 18.61
C GLU A 21 -6.04 -3.04 17.73
N LYS A 22 -6.19 -1.70 17.72
CA LYS A 22 -7.26 -1.03 16.98
C LYS A 22 -6.86 -0.71 15.54
N TRP A 23 -5.78 0.04 15.35
CA TRP A 23 -5.25 0.44 14.04
C TRP A 23 -3.77 0.78 14.13
N GLN A 24 -3.11 0.73 12.98
CA GLN A 24 -1.76 1.24 12.79
C GLN A 24 -1.68 2.06 11.52
N CYS A 25 -0.74 2.99 11.46
CA CYS A 25 -0.37 3.64 10.23
C CYS A 25 1.11 3.52 9.96
N GLY A 26 1.44 3.47 8.68
CA GLY A 26 2.81 3.41 8.23
C GLY A 26 3.04 4.15 6.94
N ILE A 27 4.32 4.28 6.62
CA ILE A 27 4.79 4.88 5.38
C ILE A 27 5.22 3.75 4.46
N TYR A 28 4.57 3.70 3.30
CA TYR A 28 4.82 2.74 2.24
C TYR A 28 5.46 3.44 1.04
N SER A 29 6.48 2.81 0.47
CA SER A 29 7.13 3.19 -0.78
C SER A 29 7.28 1.94 -1.64
N PRO A 30 6.54 1.82 -2.76
CA PRO A 30 6.65 0.67 -3.64
C PRO A 30 8.09 0.42 -4.12
N GLU A 31 8.50 -0.84 -4.13
CA GLU A 31 9.85 -1.24 -4.56
C GLU A 31 9.98 -1.42 -6.08
N PHE A 32 8.86 -1.63 -6.76
CA PHE A 32 8.78 -1.86 -8.20
C PHE A 32 8.59 -0.56 -8.97
N SER A 33 9.16 -0.48 -10.19
CA SER A 33 8.95 0.64 -11.11
C SER A 33 7.91 0.42 -12.20
N SER A 34 7.44 -0.82 -12.40
CA SER A 34 6.40 -1.10 -13.38
C SER A 34 5.57 -2.32 -12.97
N LYS A 35 4.45 -2.52 -13.66
CA LYS A 35 3.57 -3.70 -13.47
C LYS A 35 4.31 -5.00 -13.74
N GLU A 36 5.21 -5.04 -14.72
CA GLU A 36 5.93 -6.23 -15.16
C GLU A 36 6.94 -6.74 -14.12
N GLU A 37 7.41 -5.86 -13.22
CA GLU A 37 8.29 -6.27 -12.13
C GLU A 37 7.51 -6.97 -10.98
N VAL A 38 6.20 -6.78 -10.93
CA VAL A 38 5.34 -7.35 -9.88
C VAL A 38 5.01 -8.81 -10.21
N SER A 39 5.50 -9.74 -9.39
CA SER A 39 5.30 -11.19 -9.58
C SER A 39 4.23 -11.81 -8.68
N TYR A 40 3.60 -11.00 -7.81
CA TYR A 40 2.59 -11.47 -6.86
C TYR A 40 1.62 -10.36 -6.47
N LEU A 41 0.42 -10.77 -6.06
CA LEU A 41 -0.53 -9.92 -5.34
C LEU A 41 -0.71 -10.45 -3.92
N GLU A 42 -1.05 -9.57 -3.00
CA GLU A 42 -1.37 -9.87 -1.63
C GLU A 42 -2.81 -9.50 -1.29
N ARG A 43 -3.40 -10.16 -0.30
CA ARG A 43 -4.73 -9.80 0.20
C ARG A 43 -4.78 -9.97 1.70
N HIS A 44 -5.33 -8.97 2.36
CA HIS A 44 -5.50 -8.96 3.80
C HIS A 44 -6.88 -9.46 4.22
N ASN A 45 -6.97 -9.97 5.45
CA ASN A 45 -8.23 -10.35 6.07
C ASN A 45 -9.03 -9.16 6.67
N ALA A 46 -8.72 -7.94 6.22
CA ALA A 46 -9.35 -6.68 6.59
C ALA A 46 -9.04 -5.61 5.52
N PRO A 47 -9.82 -4.51 5.44
CA PRO A 47 -9.52 -3.41 4.53
C PRO A 47 -8.20 -2.73 4.87
N GLU A 48 -7.51 -2.28 3.82
CA GLU A 48 -6.32 -1.44 3.91
C GLU A 48 -6.56 -0.11 3.19
N LEU A 49 -6.14 0.98 3.81
CA LEU A 49 -6.38 2.33 3.34
C LEU A 49 -5.08 2.95 2.85
N PHE A 50 -5.08 3.51 1.65
CA PHE A 50 -3.93 4.18 1.04
C PHE A 50 -4.23 5.65 0.75
N LEU A 51 -3.30 6.54 1.11
CA LEU A 51 -3.33 7.97 0.77
C LEU A 51 -1.97 8.39 0.20
N LEU A 52 -1.95 8.84 -1.05
CA LEU A 52 -0.74 9.33 -1.69
C LEU A 52 -0.29 10.66 -1.05
N ILE A 53 0.89 10.67 -0.44
CA ILE A 53 1.51 11.87 0.14
C ILE A 53 2.24 12.66 -0.94
N ARG A 54 3.07 11.99 -1.75
CA ARG A 54 3.86 12.59 -2.83
C ARG A 54 4.34 11.54 -3.83
N GLY A 55 4.88 12.02 -4.96
CA GLY A 55 5.40 11.17 -6.02
C GLY A 55 4.29 10.49 -6.81
N GLU A 56 4.62 9.38 -7.46
CA GLU A 56 3.67 8.62 -8.27
C GLU A 56 3.58 7.17 -7.82
N VAL A 57 2.35 6.70 -7.60
CA VAL A 57 2.05 5.30 -7.28
C VAL A 57 0.86 4.83 -8.11
N VAL A 58 0.96 3.60 -8.62
CA VAL A 58 -0.12 2.89 -9.30
C VAL A 58 -0.42 1.64 -8.48
N LEU A 59 -1.67 1.51 -8.04
CA LEU A 59 -2.18 0.30 -7.42
C LEU A 59 -2.50 -0.72 -8.52
N LEU A 60 -2.10 -1.96 -8.31
CA LEU A 60 -2.56 -3.12 -9.05
C LEU A 60 -3.66 -3.77 -8.23
N LEU A 61 -4.86 -3.92 -8.80
CA LEU A 61 -6.03 -4.47 -8.10
C LEU A 61 -6.59 -5.67 -8.86
N SER A 62 -7.04 -6.69 -8.15
CA SER A 62 -7.70 -7.85 -8.75
C SER A 62 -8.72 -8.49 -7.80
N LYS A 63 -9.92 -8.75 -8.32
CA LYS A 63 -10.99 -9.45 -7.59
C LYS A 63 -10.74 -10.94 -7.45
N ASP A 64 -10.20 -11.55 -8.50
CA ASP A 64 -10.10 -13.00 -8.67
C ASP A 64 -8.66 -13.50 -8.76
N GLY A 65 -7.69 -12.58 -8.75
CA GLY A 65 -6.27 -12.89 -8.88
C GLY A 65 -5.81 -13.17 -10.31
N LYS A 66 -6.68 -12.94 -11.32
CA LYS A 66 -6.38 -13.20 -12.73
C LYS A 66 -6.37 -11.91 -13.53
N GLU A 67 -7.45 -11.14 -13.44
CA GLU A 67 -7.54 -9.85 -14.14
C GLU A 67 -7.02 -8.75 -13.23
N VAL A 68 -5.94 -8.08 -13.67
CA VAL A 68 -5.27 -7.00 -12.91
C VAL A 68 -5.58 -5.64 -13.54
N GLU A 69 -6.29 -4.81 -12.78
CA GLU A 69 -6.57 -3.41 -13.08
C GLU A 69 -5.46 -2.50 -12.52
N GLU A 70 -5.13 -1.44 -13.24
CA GLU A 70 -4.19 -0.41 -12.79
C GLU A 70 -4.95 0.85 -12.38
N VAL A 71 -4.79 1.25 -11.12
CA VAL A 71 -5.39 2.46 -10.56
C VAL A 71 -4.29 3.43 -10.15
N ARG A 72 -4.12 4.51 -10.93
CA ARG A 72 -3.17 5.57 -10.59
C ARG A 72 -3.67 6.39 -9.42
N MET A 73 -2.91 6.40 -8.32
CA MET A 73 -3.25 7.16 -7.13
C MET A 73 -3.16 8.67 -7.39
N LYS A 74 -4.04 9.44 -6.74
CA LYS A 74 -4.05 10.91 -6.80
C LYS A 74 -3.91 11.50 -5.40
N PRO A 75 -3.15 12.60 -5.23
CA PRO A 75 -3.07 13.30 -3.95
C PRO A 75 -4.46 13.77 -3.49
N GLY A 76 -4.74 13.65 -2.20
CA GLY A 76 -6.02 14.05 -1.60
C GLY A 76 -7.18 13.08 -1.84
N ILE A 77 -6.93 11.92 -2.46
CA ILE A 77 -7.90 10.83 -2.60
C ILE A 77 -7.47 9.66 -1.71
N ILE A 78 -8.42 9.13 -0.95
CA ILE A 78 -8.25 7.92 -0.15
C ILE A 78 -8.74 6.71 -0.96
N TYR A 79 -7.95 5.66 -0.97
CA TYR A 79 -8.26 4.37 -1.60
C TYR A 79 -8.42 3.33 -0.50
N ILE A 80 -9.54 2.61 -0.47
CA ILE A 80 -9.80 1.54 0.49
C ILE A 80 -9.84 0.24 -0.31
N VAL A 81 -8.97 -0.71 0.04
CA VAL A 81 -8.74 -1.94 -0.71
C VAL A 81 -9.05 -3.15 0.17
N GLU A 82 -9.91 -4.03 -0.32
CA GLU A 82 -10.25 -5.33 0.29
C GLU A 82 -9.90 -6.52 -0.63
N GLU A 83 -9.44 -6.21 -1.85
CA GLU A 83 -9.20 -7.16 -2.93
C GLU A 83 -7.72 -7.53 -3.00
N TRP A 84 -7.34 -8.44 -3.91
CA TRP A 84 -5.94 -8.71 -4.17
C TRP A 84 -5.27 -7.45 -4.72
N HIS A 85 -4.11 -7.10 -4.18
CA HIS A 85 -3.43 -5.89 -4.58
C HIS A 85 -1.91 -5.98 -4.48
N ASN A 86 -1.28 -5.03 -5.15
CA ASN A 86 0.13 -4.64 -4.99
C ASN A 86 0.25 -3.20 -5.53
N ALA A 87 1.44 -2.64 -5.54
CA ALA A 87 1.66 -1.34 -6.17
C ALA A 87 3.05 -1.22 -6.77
N TYR A 88 3.20 -0.27 -7.69
CA TYR A 88 4.49 0.16 -8.20
C TYR A 88 4.59 1.68 -8.26
N SER A 89 5.80 2.21 -8.27
CA SER A 89 6.09 3.63 -8.39
C SER A 89 6.93 3.88 -9.65
N PRO A 90 6.34 4.41 -10.74
CA PRO A 90 7.03 4.61 -12.02
C PRO A 90 8.36 5.36 -11.92
N LYS A 91 8.44 6.32 -10.99
CA LYS A 91 9.61 7.18 -10.78
C LYS A 91 10.40 6.83 -9.52
N ARG A 92 10.00 5.78 -8.79
CA ARG A 92 10.59 5.36 -7.50
C ARG A 92 10.62 6.50 -6.47
N ASP A 93 9.63 7.37 -6.52
CA ASP A 93 9.48 8.56 -5.67
C ASP A 93 8.16 8.55 -4.88
N GLY A 94 7.34 7.53 -5.08
CA GLY A 94 6.02 7.37 -4.50
C GLY A 94 6.07 7.13 -2.99
N VAL A 95 5.35 7.94 -2.24
CA VAL A 95 5.23 7.82 -0.78
C VAL A 95 3.76 7.85 -0.39
N VAL A 96 3.35 6.81 0.32
CA VAL A 96 1.95 6.55 0.66
C VAL A 96 1.82 6.40 2.16
N LEU A 97 0.82 7.06 2.74
CA LEU A 97 0.35 6.74 4.08
C LEU A 97 -0.60 5.55 3.96
N VAL A 98 -0.35 4.52 4.75
CA VAL A 98 -1.22 3.35 4.83
C VAL A 98 -1.82 3.28 6.23
N ILE A 99 -3.10 2.93 6.32
CA ILE A 99 -3.79 2.62 7.58
C ILE A 99 -4.38 1.22 7.47
N GLU A 100 -4.09 0.39 8.47
CA GLU A 100 -4.54 -0.99 8.52
C GLU A 100 -4.75 -1.46 9.96
N ARG A 101 -5.33 -2.65 10.14
CA ARG A 101 -5.46 -3.28 11.46
C ARG A 101 -4.13 -3.91 11.90
N PRO A 102 -3.75 -3.92 13.19
CA PRO A 102 -2.41 -4.39 13.57
C PRO A 102 -2.16 -5.90 13.43
N ASP A 103 -3.21 -6.72 13.40
CA ASP A 103 -3.16 -8.18 13.31
C ASP A 103 -3.57 -8.68 11.91
N ILE A 104 -3.21 -7.94 10.86
CA ILE A 104 -3.46 -8.36 9.47
C ILE A 104 -2.87 -9.77 9.23
N LYS A 105 -3.66 -10.60 8.57
CA LYS A 105 -3.21 -11.86 7.98
C LYS A 105 -3.20 -11.68 6.47
N THR A 106 -2.10 -12.06 5.86
CA THR A 106 -1.88 -11.86 4.42
C THR A 106 -1.84 -13.19 3.69
N GLU A 107 -2.64 -13.28 2.63
CA GLU A 107 -2.55 -14.33 1.62
C GLU A 107 -1.78 -13.79 0.41
N TYR A 108 -1.16 -14.70 -0.35
CA TYR A 108 -0.38 -14.35 -1.54
C TYR A 108 -0.78 -15.24 -2.72
N ILE A 109 -0.83 -14.63 -3.90
CA ILE A 109 -0.95 -15.34 -5.18
C ILE A 109 0.18 -14.91 -6.11
N ARG A 110 0.68 -15.83 -6.94
CA ARG A 110 1.66 -15.50 -7.97
C ARG A 110 0.95 -15.07 -9.25
N LEU A 111 1.49 -14.04 -9.89
CA LEU A 111 1.15 -13.68 -11.25
C LEU A 111 1.97 -14.57 -12.20
N SER A 112 1.29 -15.12 -13.19
CA SER A 112 1.86 -16.02 -14.21
C SER A 112 2.48 -15.26 -15.36
#